data_AF-A0A8W8I1X1-F1
#
_entry.id   AF-A0A8W8I1X1-F1
#
_cell.length_a   1.000
_cell.length_b   1.000
_cell.length_c   1.000
_cell.angle_alpha   90.00
_cell.angle_beta   90.00
_cell.angle_gamma   90.00
#
_symmetry.space_group_name_H-M   'P 1'
#
loop_
_entity.id
_entity.type
_entity.pdbx_description
1 polymer ?
#
loop_
_entity_poly.entity_id
_entity_poly.type
_entity_poly.pdbx_seq_one_letter_code
_entity_poly.pdbx_strand_id
1 'polypeptide(L)'
;LAEESGITIAKMDATANDVAKPYEVSGFPTIYFAPKGSKNSPKRYSGGREVDDFLKYLAKEATNELSGFDRDGKKKKKKKTEL
;
A
#
# COMPACT_ATOMS: atom_id res chain seq x y z
N LEU A 1 -4.05 3.03 9.04
CA LEU A 1 -3.26 2.01 8.33
C LEU A 1 -3.03 0.78 9.19
N ALA A 2 -2.54 0.89 10.43
CA ALA A 2 -2.36 -0.28 11.32
C ALA A 2 -3.64 -1.10 11.57
N GLU A 3 -4.81 -0.46 11.55
CA GLU A 3 -6.13 -1.10 11.72
C GLU A 3 -6.75 -1.64 10.42
N GLU A 4 -6.07 -1.54 9.27
CA GLU A 4 -6.59 -1.98 7.97
C GLU A 4 -6.24 -3.46 7.72
N SER A 5 -7.16 -4.38 8.04
CA SER A 5 -6.94 -5.82 7.95
C SER A 5 -6.71 -6.38 6.54
N GLY A 6 -6.88 -5.55 5.50
CA GLY A 6 -6.68 -5.92 4.09
C GLY A 6 -5.33 -5.49 3.49
N ILE A 7 -4.50 -4.73 4.22
CA ILE A 7 -3.23 -4.19 3.72
C ILE A 7 -2.08 -4.54 4.64
N THR A 8 -0.99 -5.03 4.06
CA THR A 8 0.28 -5.25 4.76
C THR A 8 1.30 -4.26 4.26
N ILE A 9 1.89 -3.51 5.18
CA ILE A 9 3.02 -2.60 4.91
C ILE A 9 4.29 -3.30 5.42
N ALA A 10 5.26 -3.50 4.53
CA ALA A 10 6.50 -4.17 4.85
C ALA A 10 7.69 -3.38 4.31
N LYS A 11 8.86 -3.59 4.92
CA LYS A 11 10.15 -3.10 4.42
C LYS A 11 11.16 -4.24 4.40
N MET A 12 12.10 -4.16 3.47
CA MET A 12 13.18 -5.12 3.29
C MET A 12 14.46 -4.35 2.96
N ASP A 13 15.58 -4.77 3.55
CA ASP A 13 16.89 -4.28 3.16
C ASP A 13 17.40 -5.09 1.96
N ALA A 14 17.36 -4.48 0.78
CA ALA A 14 17.80 -5.13 -0.45
C ALA A 14 19.33 -5.12 -0.64
N THR A 15 20.10 -4.49 0.25
CA THR A 15 21.57 -4.57 0.23
C THR A 15 22.07 -5.82 0.96
N ALA A 16 21.29 -6.32 1.91
CA ALA A 16 21.62 -7.48 2.74
C ALA A 16 20.85 -8.76 2.34
N ASN A 17 19.97 -8.70 1.35
CA ASN A 17 19.13 -9.82 0.94
C ASN A 17 18.94 -9.88 -0.57
N ASP A 18 18.79 -11.09 -1.11
CA ASP A 18 18.47 -11.31 -2.53
C ASP A 18 17.05 -10.84 -2.86
N VAL A 19 16.92 -10.08 -3.94
CA VAL A 19 15.64 -9.57 -4.42
C VAL A 19 14.98 -10.61 -5.32
N ALA A 20 13.84 -11.16 -4.88
CA ALA A 20 13.08 -12.12 -5.66
C ALA A 20 12.47 -11.48 -6.92
N LYS A 21 12.48 -12.20 -8.05
CA LYS A 21 11.68 -11.81 -9.22
C LYS A 21 10.19 -11.82 -8.84
N PRO A 22 9.36 -10.91 -9.37
CA PRO A 22 9.63 -9.93 -10.42
C PRO A 22 10.04 -8.52 -9.89
N TYR A 23 10.51 -8.42 -8.65
CA TYR A 23 10.94 -7.13 -8.09
C TYR A 23 12.32 -6.75 -8.63
N GLU A 24 12.51 -5.48 -8.95
CA GLU A 24 13.78 -4.94 -9.42
C GLU A 24 14.10 -3.65 -8.65
N VAL A 25 15.29 -3.60 -8.06
CA VAL A 25 15.77 -2.44 -7.30
C VAL A 25 16.79 -1.68 -8.14
N SER A 26 16.36 -0.55 -8.71
CA SER A 26 17.23 0.33 -9.50
C SER A 26 17.87 1.46 -8.69
N GLY A 27 17.46 1.63 -7.43
CA GLY A 27 17.93 2.67 -6.53
C GLY A 27 17.17 2.65 -5.21
N PHE A 28 17.57 3.48 -4.26
CA PHE A 28 16.97 3.48 -2.92
C PHE A 28 16.25 4.80 -2.57
N PRO A 29 15.09 4.74 -1.90
CA PRO A 29 14.22 3.57 -1.77
C PRO A 29 13.51 3.23 -3.10
N THR A 30 13.25 1.95 -3.35
CA THR A 30 12.33 1.47 -4.38
C THR A 30 11.09 0.88 -3.69
N ILE A 31 9.90 1.31 -4.11
CA ILE A 31 8.62 0.93 -3.48
C ILE A 31 7.77 0.19 -4.51
N TYR A 32 7.15 -0.90 -4.08
CA TYR A 32 6.22 -1.69 -4.89
C TYR A 32 4.90 -1.90 -4.16
N PHE A 33 3.83 -2.04 -4.94
CA PHE A 33 2.51 -2.48 -4.49
C PHE A 33 2.16 -3.81 -5.15
N ALA A 34 1.87 -4.82 -4.33
CA ALA A 34 1.48 -6.16 -4.80
C ALA A 34 -0.02 -6.38 -4.50
N PRO A 35 -0.91 -6.26 -5.50
CA PRO A 35 -2.34 -6.45 -5.27
C PRO A 35 -2.68 -7.87 -4.81
N LYS A 36 -3.76 -8.01 -4.03
CA LYS A 36 -4.27 -9.32 -3.63
C LYS A 36 -4.63 -10.13 -4.88
N GLY A 37 -4.13 -11.37 -4.97
CA GLY A 37 -4.34 -12.25 -6.13
C GLY A 37 -3.34 -12.07 -7.28
N SER A 38 -2.54 -10.99 -7.28
CA SER A 38 -1.60 -10.68 -8.38
C SER A 38 -0.16 -10.54 -7.90
N LYS A 39 0.31 -11.46 -7.05
CA LYS A 39 1.66 -11.42 -6.45
C LYS A 39 2.80 -11.48 -7.49
N ASN A 40 2.55 -12.08 -8.64
CA ASN A 40 3.52 -12.22 -9.73
C ASN A 40 3.59 -11.00 -10.65
N SER A 41 2.78 -9.97 -10.39
CA SER A 41 2.77 -8.72 -11.17
C SER A 41 2.66 -7.49 -10.24
N PRO A 42 3.69 -7.25 -9.40
CA PRO A 42 3.73 -6.08 -8.54
C PRO A 42 3.92 -4.81 -9.36
N LYS A 43 3.23 -3.75 -8.95
CA LYS A 43 3.30 -2.43 -9.59
C LYS A 43 4.36 -1.59 -8.88
N ARG A 44 5.28 -0.99 -9.63
CA ARG A 44 6.23 -0.02 -9.07
C ARG A 44 5.47 1.25 -8.66
N TYR A 45 5.72 1.72 -7.44
CA TYR A 45 5.15 2.96 -6.94
C TYR A 45 6.05 4.14 -7.34
N SER A 46 5.46 5.15 -7.98
CA SER A 46 6.15 6.35 -8.45
C SER A 46 5.53 7.66 -7.91
N GLY A 47 4.61 7.57 -6.95
CA GLY A 47 3.98 8.74 -6.33
C GLY A 47 4.90 9.46 -5.33
N GLY A 48 4.36 10.51 -4.70
CA GLY A 48 5.03 11.25 -3.64
C GLY A 48 5.31 10.38 -2.41
N ARG A 49 6.26 10.79 -1.57
CA ARG A 49 6.72 10.00 -0.42
C ARG A 49 6.15 10.49 0.91
N GLU A 50 5.10 11.31 0.84
CA GLU A 50 4.35 11.75 2.01
C GLU A 50 3.26 10.75 2.37
N VAL A 51 2.85 10.74 3.65
CA VAL A 51 1.84 9.81 4.17
C VAL A 51 0.52 9.92 3.39
N ASP A 52 0.10 11.14 3.05
CA ASP A 52 -1.14 11.39 2.32
C ASP A 52 -1.10 10.86 0.88
N ASP A 53 0.07 10.84 0.24
CA ASP A 53 0.23 10.29 -1.11
C ASP A 53 0.10 8.76 -1.11
N PHE A 54 0.66 8.11 -0.09
CA PHE A 54 0.45 6.68 0.12
C PHE A 54 -1.02 6.37 0.40
N LEU A 55 -1.69 7.14 1.25
CA LEU A 55 -3.11 6.94 1.56
C LEU A 55 -3.99 7.03 0.32
N LYS A 56 -3.82 8.08 -0.49
CA LYS A 56 -4.55 8.25 -1.76
C LYS A 56 -4.28 7.11 -2.73
N TYR A 57 -3.02 6.71 -2.85
CA TYR A 57 -2.65 5.60 -3.74
C TYR A 57 -3.28 4.28 -3.29
N LEU A 58 -3.17 3.93 -2.00
CA LEU A 58 -3.72 2.70 -1.46
C LEU A 58 -5.25 2.69 -1.54
N ALA A 59 -5.93 3.80 -1.24
CA ALA A 59 -7.37 3.93 -1.39
C ALA A 59 -7.85 3.61 -2.82
N LYS A 60 -7.10 4.10 -3.81
CA LYS A 60 -7.38 3.91 -5.23
C LYS A 60 -7.07 2.48 -5.70
N GLU A 61 -5.91 1.94 -5.35
CA GLU A 61 -5.36 0.70 -5.93
C GLU A 61 -5.68 -0.55 -5.11
N ALA A 62 -6.09 -0.43 -3.85
CA ALA A 62 -6.44 -1.58 -3.03
C ALA A 62 -7.56 -2.39 -3.67
N THR A 63 -7.40 -3.71 -3.69
CA THR A 63 -8.39 -4.64 -4.24
C THR A 63 -9.75 -4.44 -3.57
N ASN A 64 -9.75 -4.39 -2.23
CA ASN A 64 -10.91 -4.07 -1.42
C ASN A 64 -10.81 -2.63 -0.94
N GLU A 65 -11.96 -1.99 -0.72
CA GLU A 65 -11.98 -0.65 -0.14
C GLU A 65 -11.41 -0.67 1.29
N LEU A 66 -10.71 0.41 1.66
CA LEU A 66 -10.18 0.58 3.01
C LEU A 66 -11.33 0.80 4.00
N SER A 67 -11.15 0.30 5.22
CA SER A 67 -12.14 0.42 6.29
C SER A 67 -12.24 1.85 6.83
N GLY A 68 -11.11 2.55 6.94
CA GLY A 68 -11.02 3.92 7.45
C GLY A 68 -11.04 5.02 6.40
N PHE A 69 -10.91 4.68 5.11
CA PHE A 69 -10.77 5.65 4.02
C PHE A 69 -11.67 5.30 2.82
N ASP A 70 -12.19 6.31 2.13
CA ASP A 70 -12.88 6.14 0.85
C ASP A 70 -11.89 5.95 -0.31
N ARG A 71 -12.40 5.72 -1.53
CA ARG A 71 -11.59 5.56 -2.75
C ARG A 71 -10.81 6.82 -3.16
N ASP A 72 -11.11 7.98 -2.57
CA ASP A 72 -10.37 9.23 -2.76
C ASP A 72 -9.27 9.44 -1.71
N GLY A 73 -9.12 8.52 -0.76
CA GLY A 73 -8.15 8.62 0.34
C GLY A 73 -8.59 9.54 1.47
N LYS A 74 -9.89 9.93 1.52
CA LYS A 74 -10.43 10.73 2.63
C LYS A 74 -10.89 9.81 3.74
N LYS A 75 -10.69 10.24 5.00
CA LYS A 75 -11.16 9.47 6.17
C LYS A 75 -12.68 9.35 6.15
N LYS A 76 -13.19 8.11 6.21
CA LYS A 76 -14.61 7.84 6.45
C LYS A 76 -14.96 8.36 7.84
N LYS A 77 -16.01 9.19 7.94
CA LYS A 77 -16.54 9.58 9.26
C LYS A 77 -16.98 8.30 9.96
N LYS A 78 -16.39 7.98 11.12
CA LYS A 78 -16.83 6.85 11.95
C LYS A 78 -18.32 7.01 12.20
N LYS A 79 -19.15 6.06 11.74
CA LYS A 79 -20.48 5.90 12.30
C LYS A 79 -20.27 5.58 13.77
N LYS A 80 -20.61 6.52 14.65
CA LYS A 80 -20.76 6.27 16.08
C LYS A 80 -21.95 5.30 16.14
N THR A 81 -21.68 4.00 16.19
CA THR A 81 -22.72 3.03 16.50
C THR A 81 -23.03 3.26 17.96
N GLU A 82 -24.03 4.11 18.21
CA GLU A 82 -24.68 4.23 19.50
C GLU A 82 -25.38 2.89 19.78
N LEU A 83 -24.99 2.27 20.88
CA LEU A 83 -25.71 1.21 21.59
C LEU A 83 -25.95 1.75 23.01
#